data_AF-A0A961J7J7-F1
#
_entry.id   AF-A0A961J7J7-F1
#
_cell.length_a   1.000
_cell.length_b   1.000
_cell.length_c   1.000
_cell.angle_alpha   90.00
_cell.angle_beta   90.00
_cell.angle_gamma   90.00
#
_symmetry.space_group_name_H-M   'P 1'
#
loop_
_entity.id
_entity.type
_entity.pdbx_description
1 polymer ?
#
loop_
_entity_poly.entity_id
_entity_poly.type
_entity_poly.pdbx_seq_one_letter_code
_entity_poly.pdbx_strand_id
1 'polypeptide(L)'
;PQLTPPTAIARDIGTIRAFKERHGDIILKPLYGNGGAGVFRLDENDRNLSSLYELFTGFSREPLIVQKYLPAVTKGDKRVILVDGEPVGAINRVPAKGETRSNMHVGGRPEKVGLTERDREICAAIGPVLREKGQVFVGIDVIGDYLTEINVTSPTGIQELERFDGTNAAALIWEAVEARRA
;
A
#
# COMPACT_ATOMS: atom_id res chain seq x y z
N PRO A 1 -11.98 2.68 8.93
CA PRO A 1 -11.59 2.10 10.24
C PRO A 1 -11.42 0.57 10.25
N GLN A 2 -12.10 -0.20 9.36
CA GLN A 2 -12.06 -1.67 9.42
C GLN A 2 -11.13 -2.37 8.39
N LEU A 3 -10.68 -1.66 7.36
CA LEU A 3 -9.86 -2.27 6.28
C LEU A 3 -8.36 -2.04 6.49
N THR A 4 -7.98 -0.91 7.10
CA THR A 4 -6.58 -0.53 7.30
C THR A 4 -6.06 -1.11 8.62
N PRO A 5 -4.74 -1.31 8.78
CA PRO A 5 -4.20 -1.58 10.11
C PRO A 5 -4.49 -0.41 11.04
N PRO A 6 -4.36 -0.58 12.37
CA PRO A 6 -4.30 0.55 13.29
C PRO A 6 -3.33 1.60 12.73
N THR A 7 -3.84 2.81 12.53
CA THR A 7 -3.16 3.89 11.83
C THR A 7 -3.49 5.20 12.54
N ALA A 8 -2.49 6.04 12.75
CA ALA A 8 -2.67 7.44 13.07
C ALA A 8 -1.95 8.31 12.04
N ILE A 9 -2.51 9.48 11.76
CA ILE A 9 -1.89 10.52 10.95
C ILE A 9 -1.70 11.71 11.88
N ALA A 10 -0.45 12.07 12.15
CA ALA A 10 -0.13 13.05 13.16
C ALA A 10 1.09 13.88 12.77
N ARG A 11 1.06 15.14 13.18
CA ARG A 11 2.20 16.05 13.04
C ARG A 11 2.92 16.26 14.37
N ASP A 12 2.26 16.03 15.50
CA ASP A 12 2.90 16.16 16.81
C ASP A 12 3.57 14.85 17.22
N ILE A 13 4.77 14.95 17.80
CA ILE A 13 5.53 13.80 18.27
C ILE A 13 4.85 13.05 19.43
N GLY A 14 4.00 13.73 20.21
CA GLY A 14 3.29 13.15 21.35
C GLY A 14 2.34 12.03 20.91
N THR A 15 1.53 12.30 19.89
CA THR A 15 0.61 11.32 19.28
C THR A 15 1.38 10.13 18.70
N ILE A 16 2.51 10.38 18.01
CA ILE A 16 3.31 9.31 17.41
C ILE A 16 3.95 8.44 18.49
N ARG A 17 4.47 9.03 19.58
CA ARG A 17 5.01 8.30 20.73
C ARG A 17 3.94 7.46 21.41
N ALA A 18 2.78 8.04 21.70
CA ALA A 18 1.65 7.32 22.31
C ALA A 18 1.18 6.15 21.43
N PHE A 19 1.22 6.31 20.10
CA PHE A 19 0.92 5.23 19.17
C PHE A 19 1.97 4.11 19.23
N LYS A 20 3.27 4.46 19.24
CA LYS A 20 4.37 3.48 19.41
C LYS A 20 4.25 2.73 20.74
N GLU A 21 4.01 3.44 21.84
CA GLU A 21 3.84 2.84 23.16
C GLU A 21 2.66 1.84 23.19
N ARG A 22 1.56 2.17 22.53
CA ARG A 22 0.38 1.29 22.46
C ARG A 22 0.61 0.03 21.63
N HIS A 23 1.38 0.13 20.55
CA HIS A 23 1.47 -0.95 19.54
C HIS A 23 2.82 -1.68 19.50
N GLY A 24 3.85 -1.15 20.17
CA GLY A 24 5.20 -1.71 20.26
C GLY A 24 6.01 -1.53 18.98
N ASP A 25 5.58 -2.20 17.92
CA ASP A 25 6.22 -2.29 16.60
C ASP A 25 5.38 -1.55 15.54
N ILE A 26 5.99 -0.55 14.90
CA ILE A 26 5.29 0.40 14.03
C ILE A 26 6.04 0.65 12.73
N ILE A 27 5.30 1.07 11.72
CA ILE A 27 5.80 1.70 10.51
C ILE A 27 5.60 3.21 10.61
N LEU A 28 6.66 3.97 10.44
CA LEU A 28 6.64 5.43 10.27
C LEU A 28 6.91 5.76 8.80
N LYS A 29 6.02 6.53 8.17
CA LYS A 29 6.17 6.93 6.76
C LYS A 29 5.63 8.34 6.49
N PRO A 30 6.17 9.08 5.52
CA PRO A 30 5.62 10.36 5.10
C PRO A 30 4.24 10.18 4.47
N LEU A 31 3.40 11.22 4.53
CA LEU A 31 2.09 11.23 3.88
C LEU A 31 2.20 11.14 2.34
N TYR A 32 3.24 11.75 1.79
CA TYR A 32 3.53 11.74 0.36
C TYR A 32 4.84 11.00 0.09
N GLY A 33 4.86 10.24 -0.99
CA GLY A 33 5.99 9.45 -1.41
C GLY A 33 5.52 8.31 -2.31
N ASN A 34 6.46 7.54 -2.81
CA ASN A 34 6.22 6.32 -3.57
C ASN A 34 7.37 5.35 -3.34
N GLY A 35 7.16 4.08 -3.67
CA GLY A 35 8.23 3.09 -3.58
C GLY A 35 8.79 2.88 -2.17
N GLY A 36 8.01 3.11 -1.12
CA GLY A 36 8.53 2.96 0.24
C GLY A 36 9.72 3.91 0.56
N ALA A 37 9.87 5.00 -0.17
CA ALA A 37 10.78 6.08 0.20
C ALA A 37 10.34 6.66 1.55
N GLY A 38 11.27 6.73 2.51
CA GLY A 38 10.98 7.21 3.86
C GLY A 38 10.10 6.27 4.68
N VAL A 39 10.02 4.97 4.35
CA VAL A 39 9.32 3.98 5.19
C VAL A 39 10.31 3.34 6.16
N PHE A 40 10.07 3.52 7.45
CA PHE A 40 10.90 2.97 8.52
C PHE A 40 10.08 2.07 9.43
N ARG A 41 10.62 0.89 9.78
CA ARG A 41 10.10 0.07 10.88
C ARG A 41 10.81 0.46 12.17
N LEU A 42 10.04 0.77 13.20
CA LEU A 42 10.52 1.08 14.54
C LEU A 42 9.95 0.02 15.48
N ASP A 43 10.77 -0.98 15.79
CA ASP A 43 10.40 -2.02 16.76
C ASP A 43 10.41 -1.48 18.19
N GLU A 44 10.09 -2.33 19.16
CA GLU A 44 10.03 -1.96 20.58
C GLU A 44 11.35 -1.38 21.12
N ASN A 45 12.50 -1.77 20.55
CA ASN A 45 13.83 -1.38 20.99
C ASN A 45 14.41 -0.19 20.22
N ASP A 46 13.78 0.22 19.10
CA ASP A 46 14.25 1.34 18.29
C ASP A 46 14.23 2.66 19.09
N ARG A 47 15.34 3.40 19.01
CA ARG A 47 15.56 4.67 19.72
C ARG A 47 15.59 5.89 18.80
N ASN A 48 15.29 5.69 17.52
CA ASN A 48 15.47 6.69 16.47
C ASN A 48 14.23 7.53 16.19
N LEU A 49 13.09 7.26 16.86
CA LEU A 49 11.83 7.96 16.61
C LEU A 49 11.97 9.49 16.62
N SER A 50 12.65 10.06 17.63
CA SER A 50 12.82 11.52 17.71
C SER A 50 13.65 12.07 16.55
N SER A 51 14.75 11.40 16.18
CA SER A 51 15.62 11.82 15.08
C SER A 51 14.94 11.69 13.72
N LEU A 52 14.17 10.62 13.49
CA LEU A 52 13.38 10.44 12.28
C LEU A 52 12.28 11.49 12.19
N TYR A 53 11.61 11.80 13.30
CA TYR A 53 10.63 12.87 13.36
C TYR A 53 11.23 14.23 13.00
N GLU A 54 12.39 14.59 13.57
CA GLU A 54 13.11 15.83 13.25
C GLU A 54 13.53 15.87 11.78
N LEU A 55 14.03 14.74 11.25
CA LEU A 55 14.38 14.62 9.85
C LEU A 55 13.16 14.93 8.96
N PHE A 56 12.05 14.21 9.13
CA PHE A 56 10.85 14.39 8.32
C PHE A 56 10.24 15.78 8.43
N THR A 57 10.13 16.30 9.65
CA THR A 57 9.54 17.63 9.90
C THR A 57 10.47 18.77 9.49
N GLY A 58 11.76 18.50 9.31
CA GLY A 58 12.74 19.46 8.79
C GLY A 58 12.58 19.76 7.30
N PHE A 59 12.12 18.80 6.48
CA PHE A 59 11.94 18.99 5.03
C PHE A 59 10.48 18.99 4.56
N SER A 60 9.53 18.66 5.44
CA SER A 60 8.09 18.62 5.10
C SER A 60 7.24 19.25 6.19
N ARG A 61 6.19 19.98 5.77
CA ARG A 61 5.15 20.51 6.68
C ARG A 61 3.99 19.55 6.90
N GLU A 62 4.00 18.44 6.17
CA GLU A 62 2.93 17.45 6.16
C GLU A 62 3.01 16.54 7.38
N PRO A 63 1.87 15.98 7.84
CA PRO A 63 1.89 15.01 8.91
C PRO A 63 2.57 13.70 8.48
N LEU A 64 2.95 12.90 9.47
CA LEU A 64 3.44 11.54 9.27
C LEU A 64 2.29 10.54 9.45
N ILE A 65 2.38 9.44 8.72
CA ILE A 65 1.56 8.27 8.95
C ILE A 65 2.34 7.33 9.87
N VAL A 66 1.71 6.91 10.96
CA VAL A 66 2.19 5.82 11.81
C VAL A 66 1.18 4.67 11.77
N GLN A 67 1.65 3.47 11.41
CA GLN A 67 0.81 2.27 11.30
C GLN A 67 1.38 1.16 12.16
N LYS A 68 0.54 0.28 12.71
CA LYS A 68 1.03 -0.95 13.35
C LYS A 68 1.79 -1.79 12.33
N TYR A 69 2.97 -2.28 12.70
CA TYR A 69 3.72 -3.22 11.86
C TYR A 69 2.93 -4.52 11.66
N LEU A 70 2.95 -5.04 10.43
CA LEU A 70 2.26 -6.26 10.05
C LEU A 70 3.28 -7.36 9.73
N PRO A 71 3.49 -8.36 10.62
CA PRO A 71 4.44 -9.45 10.39
C PRO A 71 4.18 -10.24 9.10
N ALA A 72 2.93 -10.22 8.62
CA ALA A 72 2.52 -10.84 7.37
C ALA A 72 3.26 -10.30 6.13
N VAL A 73 3.90 -9.11 6.21
CA VAL A 73 4.71 -8.55 5.11
C VAL A 73 5.86 -9.46 4.69
N THR A 74 6.33 -10.34 5.59
CA THR A 74 7.34 -11.36 5.27
C THR A 74 6.85 -12.39 4.24
N LYS A 75 5.53 -12.57 4.12
CA LYS A 75 4.89 -13.38 3.06
C LYS A 75 4.67 -12.57 1.78
N GLY A 76 4.95 -11.28 1.81
CA GLY A 76 4.81 -10.34 0.71
C GLY A 76 3.75 -9.27 0.93
N ASP A 77 3.75 -8.33 0.00
CA ASP A 77 2.84 -7.21 -0.11
C ASP A 77 2.13 -7.30 -1.45
N LYS A 78 0.85 -7.65 -1.39
CA LYS A 78 0.05 -7.95 -2.55
C LYS A 78 -0.43 -6.66 -3.20
N ARG A 79 -0.03 -6.47 -4.46
CA ARG A 79 -0.55 -5.43 -5.35
C ARG A 79 -1.78 -5.99 -6.04
N VAL A 80 -2.97 -5.54 -5.64
CA VAL A 80 -4.22 -5.85 -6.35
C VAL A 80 -4.50 -4.71 -7.34
N ILE A 81 -4.74 -5.06 -8.60
CA ILE A 81 -5.08 -4.11 -9.66
C ILE A 81 -6.59 -4.07 -9.79
N LEU A 82 -7.15 -2.85 -9.78
CA LEU A 82 -8.55 -2.59 -10.05
C LEU A 82 -8.67 -1.75 -11.33
N VAL A 83 -9.64 -2.13 -12.15
CA VAL A 83 -10.08 -1.37 -13.33
C VAL A 83 -11.55 -1.01 -13.14
N ASP A 84 -11.83 0.29 -13.21
CA ASP A 84 -13.16 0.86 -12.97
C ASP A 84 -13.83 0.36 -11.68
N GLY A 85 -13.05 0.23 -10.61
CA GLY A 85 -13.52 -0.25 -9.30
C GLY A 85 -13.63 -1.77 -9.16
N GLU A 86 -13.42 -2.56 -10.21
CA GLU A 86 -13.43 -4.03 -10.15
C GLU A 86 -12.01 -4.61 -10.12
N PRO A 87 -11.71 -5.61 -9.27
CA PRO A 87 -10.40 -6.24 -9.23
C PRO A 87 -10.18 -7.14 -10.46
N VAL A 88 -9.10 -6.88 -11.21
CA VAL A 88 -8.74 -7.66 -12.41
C VAL A 88 -7.64 -8.68 -12.16
N GLY A 89 -6.93 -8.57 -11.04
CA GLY A 89 -5.89 -9.53 -10.66
C GLY A 89 -4.92 -8.98 -9.63
N ALA A 90 -3.93 -9.78 -9.26
CA ALA A 90 -2.94 -9.38 -8.27
C ALA A 90 -1.55 -9.98 -8.53
N ILE A 91 -0.54 -9.30 -8.01
CA ILE A 91 0.83 -9.83 -7.90
C ILE A 91 1.28 -9.73 -6.45
N ASN A 92 2.00 -10.75 -5.96
CA ASN A 92 2.61 -10.67 -4.64
C ASN A 92 4.02 -10.14 -4.78
N ARG A 93 4.38 -9.13 -3.99
CA ARG A 93 5.74 -8.58 -4.00
C ARG A 93 6.46 -9.02 -2.73
N VAL A 94 7.41 -9.93 -2.87
CA VAL A 94 8.15 -10.49 -1.73
C VAL A 94 9.41 -9.65 -1.48
N PRO A 95 9.64 -9.18 -0.24
CA PRO A 95 10.83 -8.40 0.09
C PRO A 95 12.11 -9.22 -0.08
N ALA A 96 13.20 -8.55 -0.45
CA ALA A 96 14.51 -9.17 -0.48
C ALA A 96 14.98 -9.55 0.95
N LYS A 97 15.88 -10.53 1.07
CA LYS A 97 16.41 -10.96 2.36
C LYS A 97 17.07 -9.78 3.09
N GLY A 98 16.58 -9.44 4.28
CA GLY A 98 17.10 -8.34 5.10
C GLY A 98 16.47 -6.98 4.83
N GLU A 99 15.55 -6.87 3.87
CA GLU A 99 14.82 -5.64 3.55
C GLU A 99 13.40 -5.71 4.12
N THR A 100 12.88 -4.60 4.63
CA THR A 100 11.50 -4.54 5.16
C THR A 100 10.50 -4.18 4.06
N ARG A 101 10.98 -3.54 2.99
CA ARG A 101 10.17 -3.07 1.87
C ARG A 101 10.06 -4.13 0.79
N SER A 102 8.84 -4.27 0.29
CA SER A 102 8.42 -5.24 -0.73
C SER A 102 8.39 -4.66 -2.14
N ASN A 103 8.49 -3.35 -2.31
CA ASN A 103 8.28 -2.71 -3.61
C ASN A 103 9.33 -3.17 -4.65
N MET A 104 8.90 -3.39 -5.90
CA MET A 104 9.78 -3.94 -6.94
C MET A 104 11.01 -3.07 -7.24
N HIS A 105 10.86 -1.75 -7.22
CA HIS A 105 11.95 -0.79 -7.45
C HIS A 105 13.09 -0.82 -6.41
N VAL A 106 12.90 -1.44 -5.23
CA VAL A 106 13.96 -1.68 -4.21
C VAL A 106 14.39 -3.14 -4.18
N GLY A 107 14.08 -3.92 -5.22
CA GLY A 107 14.49 -5.31 -5.37
C GLY A 107 13.47 -6.34 -4.90
N GLY A 108 12.24 -5.93 -4.59
CA GLY A 108 11.15 -6.88 -4.30
C GLY A 108 10.82 -7.75 -5.52
N ARG A 109 10.67 -9.06 -5.32
CA ARG A 109 10.40 -10.01 -6.40
C ARG A 109 8.88 -10.15 -6.62
N PRO A 110 8.36 -9.92 -7.83
CA PRO A 110 6.97 -10.21 -8.13
C PRO A 110 6.76 -11.73 -8.28
N GLU A 111 5.69 -12.22 -7.69
CA GLU A 111 5.26 -13.61 -7.73
C GLU A 111 3.79 -13.69 -8.09
N LYS A 112 3.42 -14.75 -8.81
CA LYS A 112 2.02 -15.06 -9.13
C LYS A 112 1.24 -15.33 -7.86
N VAL A 113 0.07 -14.70 -7.73
CA VAL A 113 -0.83 -14.89 -6.59
C VAL A 113 -2.28 -14.70 -7.02
N GLY A 114 -3.20 -15.46 -6.42
CA GLY A 114 -4.63 -15.25 -6.62
C GLY A 114 -5.21 -14.25 -5.61
N LEU A 115 -6.42 -13.76 -5.91
CA LEU A 115 -7.22 -12.99 -4.95
C LEU A 115 -7.83 -13.92 -3.90
N THR A 116 -7.63 -13.60 -2.63
CA THR A 116 -8.31 -14.22 -1.49
C THR A 116 -9.70 -13.62 -1.32
N GLU A 117 -10.53 -14.26 -0.49
CA GLU A 117 -11.84 -13.71 -0.13
C GLU A 117 -11.69 -12.31 0.50
N ARG A 118 -10.70 -12.15 1.38
CA ARG A 118 -10.43 -10.87 2.02
C ARG A 118 -10.03 -9.78 1.02
N ASP A 119 -9.27 -10.10 -0.02
CA ASP A 119 -8.96 -9.12 -1.07
C ASP A 119 -10.23 -8.67 -1.79
N ARG A 120 -11.13 -9.62 -2.11
CA ARG A 120 -12.40 -9.33 -2.78
C ARG A 120 -13.32 -8.48 -1.91
N GLU A 121 -13.40 -8.77 -0.61
CA GLU A 121 -14.12 -7.93 0.36
C GLU A 121 -13.58 -6.49 0.38
N ILE A 122 -12.25 -6.31 0.43
CA ILE A 122 -11.62 -4.99 0.39
C ILE A 122 -11.99 -4.27 -0.91
N CYS A 123 -11.84 -4.94 -2.06
CA CYS A 123 -12.18 -4.38 -3.36
C CYS A 123 -13.65 -4.01 -3.48
N ALA A 124 -14.58 -4.86 -3.02
CA ALA A 124 -16.00 -4.58 -3.02
C ALA A 124 -16.37 -3.37 -2.15
N ALA A 125 -15.68 -3.19 -1.02
CA ALA A 125 -15.92 -2.06 -0.12
C ALA A 125 -15.43 -0.71 -0.70
N ILE A 126 -14.32 -0.68 -1.44
CA ILE A 126 -13.75 0.57 -1.97
C ILE A 126 -14.14 0.85 -3.43
N GLY A 127 -14.42 -0.19 -4.21
CA GLY A 127 -14.67 -0.15 -5.65
C GLY A 127 -15.72 0.86 -6.08
N PRO A 128 -16.91 0.92 -5.44
CA PRO A 128 -17.94 1.89 -5.79
C PRO A 128 -17.46 3.35 -5.67
N VAL A 129 -16.74 3.68 -4.61
CA VAL A 129 -16.21 5.04 -4.38
C VAL A 129 -15.09 5.37 -5.36
N LEU A 130 -14.25 4.41 -5.71
CA LEU A 130 -13.21 4.59 -6.74
C LEU A 130 -13.84 4.91 -8.10
N ARG A 131 -14.87 4.14 -8.49
CA ARG A 131 -15.63 4.36 -9.72
C ARG A 131 -16.31 5.72 -9.74
N GLU A 132 -17.00 6.10 -8.66
CA GLU A 132 -17.66 7.40 -8.52
C GLU A 132 -16.67 8.56 -8.69
N LYS A 133 -15.47 8.44 -8.11
CA LYS A 133 -14.41 9.46 -8.18
C LYS A 133 -13.60 9.41 -9.48
N GLY A 134 -14.03 8.64 -10.49
CA GLY A 134 -13.35 8.53 -11.78
C GLY A 134 -11.95 7.90 -11.70
N GLN A 135 -11.66 7.12 -10.66
CA GLN A 135 -10.40 6.41 -10.50
C GLN A 135 -10.43 5.11 -11.33
N VAL A 136 -10.20 5.25 -12.63
CA VAL A 136 -10.33 4.14 -13.60
C VAL A 136 -9.26 3.07 -13.40
N PHE A 137 -8.02 3.46 -13.07
CA PHE A 137 -6.91 2.52 -12.87
C PHE A 137 -6.29 2.73 -11.50
N VAL A 138 -6.44 1.72 -10.63
CA VAL A 138 -6.01 1.79 -9.23
C VAL A 138 -5.21 0.55 -8.87
N GLY A 139 -4.11 0.74 -8.14
CA GLY A 139 -3.38 -0.34 -7.50
C GLY A 139 -3.50 -0.23 -5.99
N ILE A 140 -4.08 -1.21 -5.31
CA ILE A 140 -4.07 -1.25 -3.85
C ILE A 140 -3.00 -2.21 -3.35
N ASP A 141 -2.46 -1.89 -2.18
CA ASP A 141 -1.47 -2.70 -1.48
C ASP A 141 -2.13 -3.36 -0.27
N VAL A 142 -2.01 -4.68 -0.18
CA VAL A 142 -2.64 -5.51 0.85
C VAL A 142 -1.58 -6.38 1.52
N ILE A 143 -1.49 -6.27 2.85
CA ILE A 143 -0.59 -7.08 3.68
C ILE A 143 -1.42 -7.86 4.68
N GLY A 144 -1.38 -9.19 4.59
CA GLY A 144 -2.30 -10.05 5.34
C GLY A 144 -3.75 -9.68 5.00
N ASP A 145 -4.52 -9.29 6.01
CA ASP A 145 -5.94 -8.95 5.87
C ASP A 145 -6.22 -7.44 5.77
N TYR A 146 -5.16 -6.64 5.63
CA TYR A 146 -5.22 -5.19 5.74
C TYR A 146 -4.84 -4.48 4.43
N LEU A 147 -5.65 -3.50 4.07
CA LEU A 147 -5.36 -2.49 3.06
C LEU A 147 -4.36 -1.46 3.63
N THR A 148 -3.17 -1.35 3.05
CA THR A 148 -2.12 -0.45 3.55
C THR A 148 -1.94 0.82 2.73
N GLU A 149 -2.29 0.79 1.45
CA GLU A 149 -2.16 1.91 0.51
C GLU A 149 -3.12 1.80 -0.67
N ILE A 150 -3.55 2.93 -1.22
CA ILE A 150 -4.30 3.04 -2.49
C ILE A 150 -3.50 3.94 -3.43
N ASN A 151 -3.01 3.38 -4.53
CA ASN A 151 -2.23 4.08 -5.55
C ASN A 151 -3.13 4.45 -6.73
N VAL A 152 -3.35 5.75 -6.94
CA VAL A 152 -4.26 6.28 -7.97
C VAL A 152 -3.58 7.09 -9.07
N THR A 153 -2.26 7.31 -8.98
CA THR A 153 -1.52 8.18 -9.90
C THR A 153 -0.85 7.40 -11.03
N SER A 154 0.04 6.47 -10.69
CA SER A 154 0.75 5.62 -11.65
C SER A 154 0.99 4.22 -11.04
N PRO A 155 -0.08 3.44 -10.81
CA PRO A 155 0.09 2.09 -10.29
C PRO A 155 0.80 1.21 -11.33
N THR A 156 1.81 0.47 -10.87
CA THR A 156 2.55 -0.52 -11.68
C THR A 156 2.08 -1.93 -11.35
N GLY A 157 2.48 -2.92 -12.18
CA GLY A 157 2.21 -4.34 -11.96
C GLY A 157 1.43 -5.04 -13.07
N ILE A 158 0.94 -4.29 -14.07
CA ILE A 158 0.12 -4.86 -15.16
C ILE A 158 0.92 -5.78 -16.09
N GLN A 159 2.21 -5.52 -16.29
CA GLN A 159 3.09 -6.38 -17.11
C GLN A 159 3.32 -7.73 -16.42
N GLU A 160 3.59 -7.71 -15.12
CA GLU A 160 3.74 -8.93 -14.31
C GLU A 160 2.42 -9.72 -14.28
N LEU A 161 1.29 -9.04 -14.08
CA LEU A 161 -0.03 -9.67 -14.07
C LEU A 161 -0.34 -10.36 -15.41
N GLU A 162 -0.08 -9.69 -16.53
CA GLU A 162 -0.28 -10.29 -17.85
C GLU A 162 0.65 -11.50 -18.08
N ARG A 163 1.92 -11.41 -17.68
CA ARG A 163 2.86 -12.54 -17.77
C ARG A 163 2.45 -13.74 -16.92
N PHE A 164 1.87 -13.51 -15.74
CA PHE A 164 1.51 -14.57 -14.80
C PHE A 164 0.15 -15.19 -15.09
N ASP A 165 -0.84 -14.37 -15.43
CA ASP A 165 -2.25 -14.77 -15.48
C ASP A 165 -2.88 -14.60 -16.87
N GLY A 166 -2.14 -14.06 -17.85
CA GLY A 166 -2.66 -13.80 -19.20
C GLY A 166 -3.73 -12.69 -19.25
N THR A 167 -3.94 -11.98 -18.14
CA THR A 167 -4.93 -10.90 -18.06
C THR A 167 -4.37 -9.63 -18.70
N ASN A 168 -4.94 -9.22 -19.83
CA ASN A 168 -4.58 -7.96 -20.49
C ASN A 168 -5.27 -6.77 -19.79
N ALA A 169 -4.71 -6.36 -18.65
CA ALA A 169 -5.23 -5.22 -17.89
C ALA A 169 -5.18 -3.90 -18.68
N ALA A 170 -4.25 -3.75 -19.63
CA ALA A 170 -4.18 -2.57 -20.48
C ALA A 170 -5.42 -2.43 -21.38
N ALA A 171 -5.89 -3.53 -21.98
CA ALA A 171 -7.12 -3.55 -22.77
C ALA A 171 -8.34 -3.19 -21.90
N LEU A 172 -8.48 -3.82 -20.73
CA LEU A 172 -9.58 -3.53 -19.80
C LEU A 172 -9.62 -2.04 -19.38
N ILE A 173 -8.46 -1.42 -19.16
CA ILE A 173 -8.39 0.01 -18.85
C ILE A 173 -8.92 0.85 -20.01
N TRP A 174 -8.52 0.55 -21.26
CA TRP A 174 -9.01 1.28 -22.43
C TRP A 174 -10.50 1.10 -22.65
N GLU A 175 -11.02 -0.11 -22.50
CA GLU A 175 -12.46 -0.40 -22.56
C GLU A 175 -13.24 0.44 -21.52
N ALA A 176 -12.74 0.54 -20.29
CA ALA A 176 -13.35 1.37 -19.25
C ALA A 176 -13.30 2.87 -19.57
N VAL A 177 -12.20 3.35 -20.16
CA VAL A 177 -12.08 4.75 -20.62
C VAL A 177 -13.07 5.04 -21.74
N GLU A 178 -13.18 4.16 -22.73
CA GLU A 178 -14.10 4.30 -23.87
C GLU A 178 -15.56 4.31 -23.41
N ALA A 179 -15.95 3.38 -22.52
CA ALA A 179 -17.31 3.29 -21.98
C ALA A 179 -17.74 4.56 -21.22
N ARG A 180 -16.80 5.28 -20.60
CA ARG A 180 -17.07 6.54 -19.89
C ARG A 180 -17.22 7.76 -20.79
N ARG A 181 -16.77 7.67 -22.06
CA ARG A 181 -16.87 8.76 -23.04
C ARG A 181 -18.09 8.66 -23.94
N ALA A 182 -18.70 7.47 -24.05
CA ALA A 182 -19.92 7.21 -24.80
C ALA A 182 -21.17 7.77 -24.07
#